data_AF-A0A971BT36-F1
#
_entry.id   AF-A0A971BT36-F1
#
_cell.length_a   1.000
_cell.length_b   1.000
_cell.length_c   1.000
_cell.angle_alpha   90.00
_cell.angle_beta   90.00
_cell.angle_gamma   90.00
#
_symmetry.space_group_name_H-M   'P 1'
#
loop_
_entity.id
_entity.type
_entity.pdbx_description
1 polymer ?
#
loop_
_entity_poly.entity_id
_entity_poly.type
_entity_poly.pdbx_seq_one_letter_code
_entity_poly.pdbx_strand_id
1 'polypeptide(L)' 'MIKRRVSKEIRIGDVTVGGNAPIAVQSMTKTDTRDVAATVRQIKELEECGCEIIRSAVPDMEAALA' A
#
# COMPACT_ATOMS: atom_id res chain seq x y z
N MET A 1 -0.47 27.21 -9.93
CA MET A 1 -1.07 25.85 -9.96
C MET A 1 -0.04 24.87 -10.50
N ILE A 2 0.11 23.70 -9.88
CA ILE A 2 1.04 22.66 -10.32
C ILE A 2 0.35 21.84 -11.43
N LYS A 3 0.98 21.74 -12.60
CA LYS A 3 0.48 20.92 -13.71
C LYS A 3 0.97 19.48 -13.53
N ARG A 4 0.04 18.56 -13.24
CA ARG A 4 0.33 17.13 -13.08
C ARG A 4 0.77 16.52 -14.42
N ARG A 5 1.73 15.58 -14.38
CA ARG A 5 2.18 14.82 -15.55
C ARG A 5 1.04 13.96 -16.09
N VAL A 6 0.82 13.98 -17.41
CA VAL A 6 -0.08 13.03 -18.08
C VAL A 6 0.53 11.63 -17.99
N SER A 7 -0.20 10.71 -17.38
CA SER A 7 0.23 9.31 -17.24
C SER A 7 -0.91 8.37 -17.59
N LYS A 8 -0.57 7.13 -17.95
CA LYS A 8 -1.56 6.05 -18.05
C LYS A 8 -2.21 5.81 -16.69
N GLU A 9 -3.50 5.49 -16.71
CA GLU A 9 -4.26 5.04 -15.55
C GLU A 9 -4.08 3.53 -15.36
N ILE A 10 -3.83 3.11 -14.13
CA ILE A 10 -3.76 1.71 -13.72
C ILE A 10 -4.59 1.48 -12.47
N ARG A 11 -5.02 0.24 -12.26
CA ARG A 11 -5.74 -0.18 -11.05
C ARG A 11 -4.86 -1.04 -10.15
N ILE A 12 -4.87 -0.74 -8.86
CA ILE A 12 -4.27 -1.55 -7.78
C ILE A 12 -5.42 -1.89 -6.84
N GLY A 13 -5.99 -3.08 -7.00
CA GLY A 13 -7.29 -3.41 -6.38
C GLY A 13 -8.37 -2.40 -6.79
N ASP A 14 -8.94 -1.72 -5.81
CA ASP A 14 -9.96 -0.69 -6.00
C ASP A 14 -9.40 0.74 -6.12
N VAL A 15 -8.10 0.92 -5.92
CA VAL A 15 -7.43 2.23 -6.05
C VAL A 15 -6.98 2.45 -7.50
N THR A 16 -7.30 3.62 -8.06
CA THR A 16 -6.84 4.03 -9.39
C THR A 16 -5.65 4.98 -9.26
N VAL A 17 -4.54 4.67 -9.95
CA VAL A 17 -3.31 5.47 -9.92
C VAL A 17 -2.98 5.99 -11.31
N GLY A 18 -2.65 7.29 -11.39
CA GLY A 18 -2.30 7.97 -12.64
C GLY A 18 -3.49 8.70 -13.28
N GLY A 19 -3.28 9.24 -14.48
CA GLY A 19 -4.27 10.02 -15.22
C GLY A 19 -4.87 11.14 -14.39
N ASN A 20 -6.21 11.14 -14.29
CA ASN A 20 -6.97 12.16 -13.55
C ASN A 20 -7.37 11.75 -12.13
N ALA A 21 -7.06 10.52 -11.70
CA ALA A 21 -7.34 10.06 -10.34
C ALA A 21 -6.58 10.90 -9.29
N PRO A 22 -7.08 11.07 -8.06
CA PRO A 22 -6.34 11.71 -6.97
C PRO A 22 -4.94 11.11 -6.73
N ILE A 23 -4.07 11.82 -5.99
CA ILE A 23 -2.78 11.26 -5.58
C ILE A 23 -3.06 10.27 -4.43
N ALA A 24 -2.86 8.99 -4.69
CA ALA A 24 -3.07 7.95 -3.69
C ALA A 24 -1.98 7.99 -2.60
N VAL A 25 -2.38 7.86 -1.33
CA VAL A 25 -1.48 7.76 -0.19
C VAL A 25 -1.09 6.30 0.03
N GLN A 26 0.21 6.03 0.09
CA GLN A 26 0.75 4.69 0.33
C GLN A 26 1.68 4.66 1.54
N SER A 27 1.80 3.50 2.18
CA SER A 27 2.74 3.25 3.27
C SER A 27 3.31 1.83 3.22
N MET A 28 4.23 1.52 4.12
CA MET A 28 4.87 0.21 4.24
C MET A 28 4.85 -0.25 5.70
N THR A 29 4.53 -1.51 5.93
CA THR A 29 4.64 -2.13 7.25
C THR A 29 6.09 -2.23 7.69
N LYS A 30 6.33 -2.16 9.01
CA LYS A 30 7.65 -2.27 9.64
C LYS A 30 7.82 -3.57 10.43
N THR A 31 6.73 -4.28 10.69
CA THR A 31 6.72 -5.61 11.32
C THR A 31 7.42 -6.63 10.43
N ASP A 32 7.81 -7.75 11.03
CA ASP A 32 8.20 -8.93 10.26
C ASP A 32 6.92 -9.53 9.65
N THR A 33 6.85 -9.65 8.33
CA THR A 33 5.68 -10.17 7.61
C THR A 33 5.29 -11.58 8.07
N ARG A 34 6.25 -12.36 8.58
CA ARG A 34 6.01 -13.69 9.16
C ARG A 34 5.16 -13.64 10.43
N ASP A 35 5.16 -12.51 11.15
CA ASP A 35 4.20 -12.24 12.21
C ASP A 35 2.93 -11.63 11.60
N VAL A 36 2.03 -12.53 11.17
CA VAL A 36 0.73 -12.17 10.58
C VAL A 36 -0.07 -11.28 11.52
N ALA A 37 -0.09 -11.59 12.82
CA ALA A 37 -0.92 -10.86 13.77
C ALA A 37 -0.42 -9.42 13.95
N ALA A 38 0.90 -9.22 14.08
CA ALA A 38 1.47 -7.88 14.16
C ALA A 38 1.29 -7.09 12.86
N THR A 39 1.51 -7.74 11.72
CA THR A 39 1.38 -7.11 10.39
C THR A 39 -0.06 -6.69 10.11
N VAL A 40 -1.05 -7.54 10.41
CA VAL A 40 -2.47 -7.20 10.26
C VAL A 40 -2.90 -6.06 11.19
N ARG A 41 -2.40 -6.03 12.43
CA ARG A 41 -2.69 -4.89 13.35
C ARG A 41 -2.16 -3.59 12.78
N GLN A 42 -0.91 -3.57 12.32
CA GLN A 42 -0.31 -2.36 11.74
C GLN A 42 -1.01 -1.94 10.44
N ILE A 43 -1.44 -2.90 9.60
CA ILE A 43 -2.23 -2.61 8.40
C ILE A 43 -3.50 -1.84 8.76
N LYS A 44 -4.24 -2.28 9.79
CA LYS A 44 -5.46 -1.61 10.24
C LYS A 44 -5.19 -0.21 10.79
N GLU A 45 -4.12 -0.04 11.57
CA GLU A 45 -3.71 1.28 12.06
C GLU A 45 -3.40 2.25 10.90
N LEU A 46 -2.73 1.76 9.86
CA LEU A 46 -2.44 2.55 8.65
C LEU A 46 -3.72 2.88 7.86
N GLU A 47 -4.63 1.92 7.72
CA GLU A 47 -5.94 2.12 7.09
C GLU A 47 -6.75 3.19 7.83
N GLU A 48 -6.81 3.14 9.16
CA GLU A 48 -7.46 4.14 10.02
C GLU A 48 -6.85 5.55 9.85
N CYS A 49 -5.56 5.64 9.54
CA CYS A 49 -4.88 6.90 9.22
C CYS A 49 -5.11 7.39 7.77
N GLY A 50 -5.88 6.65 6.95
CA GLY A 50 -6.19 7.00 5.57
C GLY A 50 -5.19 6.49 4.53
N CYS A 51 -4.41 5.45 4.85
CA CYS A 51 -3.55 4.79 3.88
C CYS A 51 -4.38 3.98 2.87
N GLU A 52 -4.20 4.23 1.58
CA GLU A 52 -4.97 3.58 0.51
C GLU A 52 -4.26 2.34 -0.06
N ILE A 53 -2.92 2.32 -0.03
CA ILE A 53 -2.10 1.22 -0.53
C ILE A 53 -1.02 0.88 0.50
N ILE A 54 -0.97 -0.36 0.95
CA ILE A 54 0.00 -0.82 1.95
C ILE A 54 0.94 -1.84 1.32
N ARG A 55 2.24 -1.69 1.56
CA ARG A 55 3.29 -2.61 1.12
C ARG A 55 3.84 -3.41 2.30
N SER A 56 4.08 -4.70 2.09
CA SER A 56 4.81 -5.56 3.03
C SER A 56 6.15 -6.03 2.42
N ALA A 57 7.15 -6.26 3.26
CA ALA A 57 8.40 -6.87 2.81
C ALA A 57 8.22 -8.38 2.64
N VAL A 58 8.79 -8.96 1.59
CA VAL A 58 8.81 -10.43 1.40
C VAL A 58 10.27 -10.85 1.18
N PRO A 59 11.08 -10.92 2.25
CA PRO A 59 12.51 -11.22 2.14
C PRO A 59 12.82 -12.70 1.88
N ASP A 60 11.90 -13.60 2.25
CA ASP A 60 12.06 -15.04 2.16
C ASP A 60 10.72 -15.75 1.87
N MET A 61 10.77 -17.07 1.72
CA MET A 61 9.59 -17.88 1.42
C MET A 61 8.61 -18.00 2.58
N GLU A 62 9.08 -17.86 3.83
CA GLU A 62 8.19 -17.90 4.99
C GLU A 62 7.33 -16.64 5.03
N ALA A 63 7.92 -15.46 4.79
CA ALA A 63 7.18 -14.22 4.63
C ALA A 63 6.23 -14.24 3.41
N ALA A 64 6.52 -15.04 2.39
CA ALA A 64 5.67 -15.17 1.21
C ALA A 64 4.44 -16.07 1.45
N LEU A 65 4.50 -16.97 2.44
CA LEU A 65 3.43 -17.92 2.79
C LEU A 65 2.52 -17.42 3.92
N ALA A 66 2.93 -16.36 4.61
CA ALA A 66 2.20 -15.70 5.69
C ALA A 66 1.02 -14.87 5.17
#